data_AF-A0A8D0F2K9-F1
#
_entry.id   AF-A0A8D0F2K9-F1
#
_cell.length_a   1.000
_cell.length_b   1.000
_cell.length_c   1.000
_cell.angle_alpha   90.00
_cell.angle_beta   90.00
_cell.angle_gamma   90.00
#
_symmetry.space_group_name_H-M   'P 1'
#
loop_
_entity.id
_entity.type
_entity.pdbx_description
1 polymer ?
#
loop_
_entity_poly.entity_id
_entity_poly.type
_entity_poly.pdbx_seq_one_letter_code
_entity_poly.pdbx_strand_id
1 'polypeptide(L)'
;MEAEARLLLQEARESIEAARSYRRELELRLRGLHQARKQIRESATLTRDVLEQHFNDLKGTLKKLLDERLMSLLQEVDAIEQESIKPLDECQKLIEHGVSTADDLLREGESAVHGDVGQQNEKLCSFTKKALHIQLDSLPEVPSLVDVPCLSAQLDDCLLTILKNQIFRHGTVASRPPVQLEEFVEKPGGILVRWCKVDDDFIPQDYRLQYRKSTASHFEDVYVGSETEFIVLHIDPNVDYQFRVCARGDGRQEWSPWSVPQIGHTTLVPHEWTAGLEGYSLSSRRNIALRNDSQSCGVLYSKAPTYFCGQTLTFRIETVGQPDRRDSLGVCVEQQNGYDSLQRDKAVCISTNGAVFVNGKEMTNQLPAVTSGSTVTFDMEVVQLGPSSNEGGNFKLRVTISSNNREVVFDWVLDQCCVSLYFGCSFSYPGWKVLVF
;
A
#
# COMPACT_ATOMS: atom_id res chain seq x y z
N MET A 1 40.37 -55.54 33.94
CA MET A 1 40.42 -54.33 34.79
C MET A 1 40.93 -53.09 34.04
N GLU A 2 42.18 -53.05 33.54
CA GLU A 2 42.70 -51.79 32.95
C GLU A 2 42.05 -51.39 31.61
N ALA A 3 41.71 -52.35 30.74
CA ALA A 3 41.01 -52.08 29.47
C ALA A 3 39.55 -51.63 29.66
N GLU A 4 38.87 -52.19 30.66
CA GLU A 4 37.50 -51.88 31.05
C GLU A 4 37.41 -50.47 31.65
N ALA A 5 38.38 -50.08 32.49
CA ALA A 5 38.51 -48.72 32.99
C ALA A 5 38.75 -47.69 31.86
N ARG A 6 39.48 -48.06 30.80
CA ARG A 6 39.70 -47.18 29.63
C ARG A 6 38.44 -47.01 28.79
N LEU A 7 37.65 -48.07 28.61
CA LEU A 7 36.34 -48.00 27.91
C LEU A 7 35.35 -47.12 28.67
N LEU A 8 35.21 -47.32 29.97
CA LEU A 8 34.36 -46.49 30.83
C LEU A 8 34.78 -45.02 30.81
N LEU A 9 36.09 -44.75 30.75
CA LEU A 9 36.62 -43.39 30.67
C LEU A 9 36.34 -42.73 29.31
N GLN A 10 36.36 -43.49 28.22
CA GLN A 10 35.98 -43.01 26.89
C GLN A 10 34.47 -42.72 26.81
N GLU A 11 33.64 -43.63 27.31
CA GLU A 11 32.17 -43.45 27.37
C GLU A 11 31.78 -42.24 28.24
N ALA A 12 32.47 -42.04 29.38
CA ALA A 12 32.29 -40.86 30.21
C ALA A 12 32.66 -39.57 29.47
N ARG A 13 33.72 -39.57 28.65
CA ARG A 13 34.12 -38.39 27.84
C ARG A 13 33.07 -38.05 26.78
N GLU A 14 32.57 -39.05 26.07
CA GLU A 14 31.51 -38.89 25.07
C GLU A 14 30.21 -38.37 25.72
N SER A 15 29.84 -38.93 26.87
CA SER A 15 28.69 -38.48 27.67
C SER A 15 28.85 -37.02 28.14
N ILE A 16 30.05 -36.62 28.55
CA ILE A 16 30.35 -35.23 28.95
C ILE A 16 30.20 -34.29 27.74
N GLU A 17 30.67 -34.65 26.56
CA GLU A 17 30.54 -33.80 25.37
C GLU A 17 29.08 -33.72 24.88
N ALA A 18 28.34 -34.82 24.91
CA ALA A 18 26.90 -34.84 24.65
C ALA A 18 26.14 -33.93 25.64
N ALA A 19 26.43 -34.02 26.94
CA ALA A 19 25.83 -33.16 27.97
C ALA A 19 26.18 -31.67 27.75
N ARG A 20 27.41 -31.36 27.33
CA ARG A 20 27.80 -29.98 26.97
C ARG A 20 27.03 -29.47 25.76
N SER A 21 26.89 -30.28 24.72
CA SER A 21 26.11 -29.94 23.53
C SER A 21 24.64 -29.68 23.87
N TYR A 22 24.03 -30.59 24.64
CA TYR A 22 22.66 -30.46 25.11
C TYR A 22 22.45 -29.19 25.94
N ARG A 23 23.39 -28.86 26.86
CA ARG A 23 23.34 -27.60 27.62
C ARG A 23 23.36 -26.37 26.70
N ARG A 24 24.24 -26.35 25.68
CA ARG A 24 24.31 -25.24 24.70
C ARG A 24 22.99 -25.07 23.95
N GLU A 25 22.35 -26.16 23.56
CA GLU A 25 21.05 -26.13 22.89
C GLU A 25 19.93 -25.64 23.82
N LEU A 26 19.90 -26.11 25.07
CA LEU A 26 18.95 -25.62 26.08
C LEU A 26 19.12 -24.12 26.34
N GLU A 27 20.35 -23.62 26.45
CA GLU A 27 20.64 -22.18 26.59
C GLU A 27 20.14 -21.39 25.38
N LEU A 28 20.28 -21.94 24.16
CA LEU A 28 19.75 -21.33 22.94
C LEU A 28 18.22 -21.27 22.95
N ARG A 29 17.55 -22.38 23.33
CA ARG A 29 16.08 -22.43 23.48
C ARG A 29 15.59 -21.46 24.55
N LEU A 30 16.32 -21.33 25.66
CA LEU A 30 16.00 -20.38 26.72
C LEU A 30 16.12 -18.93 26.25
N ARG A 31 17.13 -18.60 25.42
CA ARG A 31 17.24 -17.28 24.77
C ARG A 31 16.04 -17.03 23.85
N GLY A 32 15.66 -18.01 23.02
CA GLY A 32 14.48 -17.92 22.17
C GLY A 32 13.18 -17.68 22.96
N LEU A 33 13.01 -18.36 24.11
CA LEU A 33 11.87 -18.15 24.99
C LEU A 33 11.83 -16.73 25.59
N HIS A 34 12.99 -16.19 25.97
CA HIS A 34 13.07 -14.79 26.45
C HIS A 34 12.70 -13.80 25.35
N GLN A 35 13.13 -14.03 24.11
CA GLN A 35 12.76 -13.21 22.96
C GLN A 35 11.26 -13.28 22.68
N ALA A 36 10.66 -14.47 22.67
CA ALA A 36 9.22 -14.64 22.49
C ALA A 36 8.41 -13.91 23.58
N ARG A 37 8.85 -13.98 24.85
CA ARG A 37 8.23 -13.23 25.95
C ARG A 37 8.35 -11.72 25.76
N LYS A 38 9.53 -11.25 25.34
CA LYS A 38 9.76 -9.82 25.06
C LYS A 38 8.83 -9.33 23.95
N GLN A 39 8.75 -10.09 22.85
CA GLN A 39 7.87 -9.80 21.72
C GLN A 39 6.41 -9.66 22.15
N ILE A 40 5.87 -10.61 22.93
CA ILE A 40 4.48 -10.56 23.41
C ILE A 40 4.23 -9.32 24.27
N ARG A 41 5.18 -8.97 25.16
CA ARG A 41 5.04 -7.80 26.03
C ARG A 41 5.06 -6.50 25.23
N GLU A 42 6.02 -6.35 24.32
CA GLU A 42 6.14 -5.18 23.46
C GLU A 42 4.92 -5.03 22.55
N SER A 43 4.48 -6.11 21.90
CA SER A 43 3.30 -6.08 21.04
C SER A 43 2.03 -5.76 21.82
N ALA A 44 1.89 -6.27 23.05
CA ALA A 44 0.74 -5.98 23.90
C ALA A 44 0.74 -4.51 24.35
N THR A 45 1.89 -3.93 24.71
CA THR A 45 1.99 -2.50 25.04
C THR A 45 1.59 -1.64 23.84
N LEU A 46 2.21 -1.88 22.67
CA LEU A 46 1.88 -1.17 21.44
C LEU A 46 0.39 -1.29 21.06
N THR A 47 -0.18 -2.48 21.18
CA THR A 47 -1.60 -2.71 20.86
C THR A 47 -2.51 -1.95 21.81
N ARG A 48 -2.18 -1.88 23.12
CA ARG A 48 -2.94 -1.08 24.09
C ARG A 48 -2.87 0.40 23.74
N ASP A 49 -1.69 0.94 23.47
CA ASP A 49 -1.50 2.35 23.14
C ASP A 49 -2.31 2.73 21.89
N VAL A 50 -2.28 1.90 20.85
CA VAL A 50 -3.06 2.11 19.62
C VAL A 50 -4.56 2.06 19.88
N LEU A 51 -5.05 1.09 20.67
CA LEU A 51 -6.47 1.00 21.01
C LEU A 51 -6.92 2.21 21.84
N GLU A 52 -6.16 2.60 22.86
CA GLU A 52 -6.46 3.75 23.70
C GLU A 52 -6.50 5.03 22.87
N GLN A 53 -5.50 5.26 22.02
CA GLN A 53 -5.48 6.40 21.11
C GLN A 53 -6.69 6.40 20.18
N HIS A 54 -6.96 5.29 19.48
CA HIS A 54 -8.09 5.17 18.55
C HIS A 54 -9.44 5.48 19.21
N PHE A 55 -9.70 4.91 20.39
CA PHE A 55 -10.96 5.16 21.09
C PHE A 55 -11.03 6.57 21.69
N ASN A 56 -9.92 7.19 22.05
CA ASN A 56 -9.90 8.59 22.49
C ASN A 56 -10.20 9.54 21.33
N ASP A 57 -9.62 9.30 20.17
CA ASP A 57 -9.90 10.06 18.94
C ASP A 57 -11.37 9.91 18.55
N LEU A 58 -11.89 8.68 18.54
CA LEU A 58 -13.30 8.41 18.23
C LEU A 58 -14.27 9.12 19.20
N LYS A 59 -13.98 9.11 20.51
CA LYS A 59 -14.77 9.85 21.50
C LYS A 59 -14.74 11.35 21.22
N GLY A 60 -13.57 11.90 20.91
CA GLY A 60 -13.39 13.30 20.56
C GLY A 60 -14.22 13.70 19.34
N THR A 61 -14.15 12.91 18.28
CA THR A 61 -14.94 13.14 17.06
C THR A 61 -16.44 13.03 17.31
N LEU A 62 -16.90 11.97 18.01
CA LEU A 62 -18.32 11.78 18.29
C LEU A 62 -18.88 12.93 19.14
N LYS A 63 -18.14 13.34 20.18
CA LYS A 63 -18.52 14.49 21.01
C LYS A 63 -18.67 15.75 20.16
N LYS A 64 -17.67 16.05 19.34
CA LYS A 64 -17.69 17.23 18.46
C LYS A 64 -18.92 17.25 17.55
N LEU A 65 -19.23 16.13 16.90
CA LEU A 65 -20.38 16.02 16.00
C LEU A 65 -21.72 16.20 16.74
N LEU A 66 -21.83 15.68 17.96
CA LEU A 66 -23.02 15.86 18.79
C LEU A 66 -23.17 17.33 19.23
N ASP A 67 -22.09 17.97 19.66
CA ASP A 67 -22.07 19.38 20.04
C ASP A 67 -22.43 20.29 18.86
N GLU A 68 -21.90 20.00 17.66
CA GLU A 68 -22.25 20.72 16.42
C GLU A 68 -23.73 20.56 16.05
N ARG A 69 -24.28 19.35 16.18
CA ARG A 69 -25.71 19.12 15.90
C ARG A 69 -26.62 19.83 16.90
N LEU A 70 -26.25 19.82 18.18
CA LEU A 70 -26.99 20.56 19.20
C LEU A 70 -26.98 22.07 18.89
N MET A 71 -25.83 22.63 18.56
CA MET A 71 -25.71 24.04 18.19
C MET A 71 -26.59 24.40 17.00
N SER A 72 -26.62 23.55 15.96
CA SER A 72 -27.50 23.73 14.79
C SER A 72 -28.98 23.77 15.19
N LEU A 73 -29.43 22.85 16.05
CA LEU A 73 -30.83 22.82 16.50
C LEU A 73 -31.20 24.04 17.35
N LEU A 74 -30.30 24.49 18.22
CA LEU A 74 -30.51 25.70 19.01
C LEU A 74 -30.59 26.95 18.11
N GLN A 75 -29.75 27.04 17.08
CA GLN A 75 -29.84 28.13 16.10
C GLN A 75 -31.16 28.13 15.32
N GLU A 76 -31.69 26.94 14.98
CA GLU A 76 -33.03 26.81 14.37
C GLU A 76 -34.12 27.32 15.31
N VAL A 77 -34.03 26.99 16.60
CA VAL A 77 -34.96 27.49 17.65
C VAL A 77 -34.87 29.02 17.76
N ASP A 78 -33.67 29.57 17.90
CA ASP A 78 -33.44 31.01 18.01
C ASP A 78 -33.97 31.75 16.77
N ALA A 79 -33.76 31.20 15.57
CA ALA A 79 -34.25 31.79 14.32
C ALA A 79 -35.79 31.84 14.28
N ILE A 80 -36.46 30.73 14.62
CA ILE A 80 -37.93 30.67 14.65
C ILE A 80 -38.48 31.63 15.71
N GLU A 81 -37.87 31.69 16.90
CA GLU A 81 -38.28 32.60 17.96
C GLU A 81 -38.20 34.06 17.49
N GLN A 82 -37.06 34.48 16.93
CA GLN A 82 -36.85 35.85 16.45
C GLN A 82 -37.81 36.22 15.31
N GLU A 83 -38.05 35.31 14.37
CA GLU A 83 -38.98 35.53 13.26
C GLU A 83 -40.44 35.61 13.73
N SER A 84 -40.81 34.80 14.73
CA SER A 84 -42.20 34.70 15.22
C SER A 84 -42.58 35.83 16.19
N ILE A 85 -41.62 36.36 16.97
CA ILE A 85 -41.88 37.46 17.92
C ILE A 85 -42.07 38.79 17.19
N LYS A 86 -41.32 39.04 16.11
CA LYS A 86 -41.31 40.35 15.44
C LYS A 86 -42.70 40.86 15.01
N PRO A 87 -43.60 40.06 14.39
CA PRO A 87 -44.96 40.51 14.09
C PRO A 87 -45.79 40.82 15.34
N LEU A 88 -45.55 40.11 16.45
CA LEU A 88 -46.24 40.33 17.72
C LEU A 88 -45.80 41.66 18.35
N ASP A 89 -44.51 41.98 18.30
CA ASP A 89 -43.98 43.28 18.74
C ASP A 89 -44.60 44.44 17.95
N GLU A 90 -44.75 44.29 16.63
CA GLU A 90 -45.41 45.30 15.79
C GLU A 90 -46.91 45.41 16.11
N CYS A 91 -47.59 44.29 16.37
CA CYS A 91 -48.99 44.28 16.82
C CYS A 91 -49.13 45.00 18.19
N GLN A 92 -48.22 44.74 19.12
CA GLN A 92 -48.18 45.43 20.42
C GLN A 92 -48.03 46.93 20.25
N LYS A 93 -47.08 47.40 19.44
CA LYS A 93 -46.88 48.84 19.16
C LYS A 93 -48.13 49.50 18.58
N LEU A 94 -48.83 48.81 17.66
CA LEU A 94 -50.06 49.33 17.07
C LEU A 94 -51.16 49.49 18.13
N ILE A 95 -51.30 48.50 19.03
CA ILE A 95 -52.27 48.57 20.14
C ILE A 95 -51.89 49.68 21.11
N GLU A 96 -50.63 49.77 21.54
CA GLU A 96 -50.15 50.80 22.46
C GLU A 96 -50.34 52.21 21.90
N HIS A 97 -50.08 52.41 20.60
CA HIS A 97 -50.33 53.68 19.93
C HIS A 97 -51.84 54.00 19.84
N GLY A 98 -52.66 52.99 19.56
CA GLY A 98 -54.12 53.13 19.57
C GLY A 98 -54.66 53.53 20.94
N VAL A 99 -54.16 52.90 22.02
CA VAL A 99 -54.50 53.23 23.41
C VAL A 99 -54.10 54.67 23.73
N SER A 100 -52.86 55.07 23.43
CA SER A 100 -52.40 56.45 23.67
C SER A 100 -53.26 57.48 22.93
N THR A 101 -53.63 57.18 21.68
CA THR A 101 -54.48 58.07 20.87
C THR A 101 -55.89 58.17 21.46
N ALA A 102 -56.44 57.06 21.95
CA ALA A 102 -57.73 57.03 22.63
C ALA A 102 -57.69 57.82 23.96
N ASP A 103 -56.63 57.68 24.75
CA ASP A 103 -56.44 58.42 26.01
C ASP A 103 -56.34 59.94 25.78
N ASP A 104 -55.62 60.38 24.74
CA ASP A 104 -55.53 61.80 24.37
C ASP A 104 -56.89 62.34 23.91
N LEU A 105 -57.64 61.57 23.12
CA LEU A 105 -58.98 61.93 22.68
C LEU A 105 -59.95 62.01 23.87
N LEU A 106 -59.88 61.08 24.81
CA LEU A 106 -60.68 61.08 26.04
C LEU A 106 -60.39 62.35 26.86
N ARG A 107 -59.12 62.69 27.06
CA ARG A 107 -58.72 63.90 27.81
C ARG A 107 -59.21 65.19 27.14
N GLU A 108 -59.11 65.28 25.81
CA GLU A 108 -59.63 66.42 25.04
C GLU A 108 -61.17 66.50 25.15
N GLY A 109 -61.86 65.37 25.06
CA GLY A 109 -63.31 65.27 25.19
C GLY A 109 -63.80 65.68 26.58
N GLU A 110 -63.21 65.12 27.65
CA GLU A 110 -63.51 65.48 29.03
C GLU A 110 -63.29 66.98 29.27
N SER A 111 -62.18 67.53 28.79
CA SER A 111 -61.87 68.97 28.91
C SER A 111 -62.84 69.86 28.13
N ALA A 112 -63.33 69.40 26.97
CA ALA A 112 -64.29 70.14 26.14
C ALA A 112 -65.69 70.19 26.76
N VAL A 113 -66.09 69.15 27.50
CA VAL A 113 -67.41 69.05 28.16
C VAL A 113 -67.49 69.90 29.44
N HIS A 114 -66.37 70.12 30.14
CA HIS A 114 -66.34 70.83 31.44
C HIS A 114 -66.06 72.36 31.36
N GLY A 115 -65.95 72.97 30.15
CA GLY A 115 -65.65 74.40 29.97
C GLY A 115 -66.87 75.35 30.00
N ASP A 116 -66.67 76.67 30.08
CA ASP A 116 -67.73 77.70 30.17
C ASP A 116 -68.32 78.13 28.79
N VAL A 117 -69.62 78.44 28.74
CA VAL A 117 -70.53 78.34 27.56
C VAL A 117 -70.14 79.18 26.34
N GLY A 118 -69.32 80.21 26.48
CA GLY A 118 -68.96 81.14 25.40
C GLY A 118 -67.82 80.69 24.45
N GLN A 119 -66.89 79.83 24.89
CA GLN A 119 -65.74 79.31 24.10
C GLN A 119 -65.90 77.83 23.70
N GLN A 120 -67.06 77.23 23.99
CA GLN A 120 -67.31 75.78 23.87
C GLN A 120 -67.30 75.24 22.43
N ASN A 121 -67.70 76.05 21.44
CA ASN A 121 -68.05 75.51 20.12
C ASN A 121 -66.83 75.01 19.31
N GLU A 122 -65.69 75.72 19.38
CA GLU A 122 -64.48 75.33 18.63
C GLU A 122 -63.82 74.05 19.18
N LYS A 123 -63.73 73.91 20.51
CA LYS A 123 -63.16 72.72 21.17
C LYS A 123 -64.03 71.49 20.96
N LEU A 124 -65.36 71.62 21.08
CA LEU A 124 -66.30 70.54 20.77
C LEU A 124 -66.27 70.14 19.29
N CYS A 125 -66.15 71.12 18.38
CA CYS A 125 -66.00 70.84 16.95
C CYS A 125 -64.68 70.12 16.64
N SER A 126 -63.56 70.52 17.27
CA SER A 126 -62.26 69.84 17.15
C SER A 126 -62.34 68.40 17.62
N PHE A 127 -62.85 68.17 18.83
CA PHE A 127 -63.03 66.84 19.41
C PHE A 127 -63.92 65.96 18.52
N THR A 128 -65.10 66.45 18.14
CA THR A 128 -66.06 65.68 17.32
C THR A 128 -65.45 65.31 15.97
N LYS A 129 -64.67 66.21 15.36
CA LYS A 129 -63.96 65.96 14.10
C LYS A 129 -62.85 64.90 14.26
N LYS A 130 -62.08 64.94 15.35
CA LYS A 130 -61.05 63.92 15.65
C LYS A 130 -61.65 62.56 15.96
N ALA A 131 -62.72 62.52 16.76
CA ALA A 131 -63.45 61.30 17.10
C ALA A 131 -64.01 60.59 15.85
N LEU A 132 -64.57 61.35 14.90
CA LEU A 132 -65.03 60.81 13.61
C LEU A 132 -63.89 60.25 12.75
N HIS A 133 -62.65 60.73 12.94
CA HIS A 133 -61.51 60.27 12.15
C HIS A 133 -60.85 59.01 12.73
N ILE A 134 -60.92 58.81 14.05
CA ILE A 134 -60.23 57.71 14.77
C ILE A 134 -60.97 56.36 14.65
N GLN A 135 -62.20 56.32 14.09
CA GLN A 135 -62.98 55.08 13.89
C GLN A 135 -63.05 54.20 15.16
N LEU A 136 -63.57 54.78 16.24
CA LEU A 136 -63.67 54.16 17.58
C LEU A 136 -64.38 52.79 17.63
N ASP A 137 -65.11 52.42 16.58
CA ASP A 137 -65.85 51.15 16.47
C ASP A 137 -64.99 49.99 15.93
N SER A 138 -63.71 50.23 15.64
CA SER A 138 -62.79 49.23 15.07
C SER A 138 -61.56 49.03 15.96
N LEU A 139 -61.19 47.77 16.20
CA LEU A 139 -59.99 47.37 16.94
C LEU A 139 -59.02 46.63 16.01
N PRO A 140 -57.70 46.76 16.23
CA PRO A 140 -56.73 45.94 15.52
C PRO A 140 -56.94 44.46 15.85
N GLU A 141 -56.79 43.61 14.84
CA GLU A 141 -56.90 42.15 15.00
C GLU A 141 -55.63 41.60 15.66
N VAL A 142 -55.82 40.70 16.64
CA VAL A 142 -54.73 40.01 17.34
C VAL A 142 -54.80 38.53 16.99
N PRO A 143 -53.68 37.90 16.59
CA PRO A 143 -53.68 36.48 16.25
C PRO A 143 -54.10 35.62 17.45
N SER A 144 -54.83 34.54 17.18
CA SER A 144 -55.17 33.56 18.21
C SER A 144 -53.92 32.79 18.65
N LEU A 145 -53.88 32.30 19.89
CA LEU A 145 -52.74 31.52 20.39
C LEU A 145 -52.47 30.25 19.58
N VAL A 146 -53.50 29.69 18.93
CA VAL A 146 -53.34 28.52 18.05
C VAL A 146 -52.66 28.87 16.73
N ASP A 147 -52.69 30.15 16.33
CA ASP A 147 -52.07 30.66 15.11
C ASP A 147 -50.63 31.14 15.37
N VAL A 148 -50.20 31.20 16.64
CA VAL A 148 -48.84 31.53 17.06
C VAL A 148 -47.99 30.25 17.11
N PRO A 149 -46.79 30.23 16.50
CA PRO A 149 -45.89 29.08 16.56
C PRO A 149 -45.59 28.62 17.99
N CYS A 150 -45.66 27.30 18.22
CA CYS A 150 -45.26 26.66 19.48
C CYS A 150 -44.02 25.78 19.23
N LEU A 151 -42.85 26.23 19.70
CA LEU A 151 -41.60 25.52 19.48
C LEU A 151 -41.52 24.24 20.31
N SER A 152 -41.18 23.13 19.67
CA SER A 152 -40.94 21.84 20.31
C SER A 152 -39.86 21.05 19.57
N ALA A 153 -39.10 20.24 20.30
CA ALA A 153 -38.09 19.36 19.73
C ALA A 153 -38.56 17.91 19.77
N GLN A 154 -38.47 17.22 18.64
CA GLN A 154 -38.68 15.77 18.54
C GLN A 154 -37.33 15.08 18.40
N LEU A 155 -37.06 14.12 19.28
CA LEU A 155 -35.80 13.38 19.32
C LEU A 155 -36.10 11.89 19.12
N ASP A 156 -35.26 11.23 18.32
CA ASP A 156 -35.37 9.79 18.07
C ASP A 156 -34.49 9.00 19.06
N ASP A 157 -35.12 8.15 19.87
CA ASP A 157 -34.44 7.30 20.85
C ASP A 157 -33.66 6.13 20.22
N CYS A 158 -33.88 5.82 18.94
CA CYS A 158 -33.23 4.71 18.26
C CYS A 158 -31.72 4.93 18.05
N LEU A 159 -31.28 6.19 17.97
CA LEU A 159 -29.89 6.55 17.70
C LEU A 159 -28.92 5.94 18.72
N LEU A 160 -29.27 6.01 20.01
CA LEU A 160 -28.45 5.44 21.08
C LEU A 160 -28.28 3.92 20.93
N THR A 161 -29.34 3.23 20.52
CA THR A 161 -29.31 1.78 20.32
C THR A 161 -28.44 1.40 19.12
N ILE A 162 -28.55 2.13 18.01
CA ILE A 162 -27.72 1.93 16.82
C ILE A 162 -26.25 2.18 17.18
N LEU A 163 -25.93 3.32 17.80
CA LEU A 163 -24.57 3.67 18.21
C LEU A 163 -23.98 2.62 19.16
N LYS A 164 -24.75 2.19 20.15
CA LYS A 164 -24.34 1.14 21.09
C LYS A 164 -23.94 -0.13 20.34
N ASN A 165 -24.78 -0.61 19.43
CA ASN A 165 -24.50 -1.81 18.65
C ASN A 165 -23.26 -1.67 17.77
N GLN A 166 -23.03 -0.50 17.17
CA GLN A 166 -21.82 -0.26 16.38
C GLN A 166 -20.56 -0.21 17.26
N ILE A 167 -20.61 0.49 18.39
CA ILE A 167 -19.48 0.59 19.33
C ILE A 167 -19.07 -0.78 19.86
N PHE A 168 -20.03 -1.63 20.25
CA PHE A 168 -19.71 -2.98 20.78
C PHE A 168 -19.12 -3.93 19.74
N ARG A 169 -19.29 -3.66 18.45
CA ARG A 169 -18.74 -4.45 17.35
C ARG A 169 -17.47 -3.82 16.75
N HIS A 170 -17.06 -2.66 17.24
CA HIS A 170 -15.95 -1.89 16.67
C HIS A 170 -14.60 -2.43 17.15
N GLY A 171 -13.79 -2.86 16.20
CA GLY A 171 -12.45 -3.40 16.45
C GLY A 171 -12.45 -4.86 16.91
N THR A 172 -11.31 -5.52 16.69
CA THR A 172 -11.05 -6.89 17.16
C THR A 172 -9.59 -7.00 17.58
N VAL A 173 -9.30 -7.89 18.54
CA VAL A 173 -7.94 -8.22 18.95
C VAL A 173 -7.67 -9.66 18.56
N ALA A 174 -6.65 -9.88 17.74
CA ALA A 174 -6.21 -11.21 17.34
C ALA A 174 -4.93 -11.59 18.09
N SER A 175 -4.84 -12.84 18.53
CA SER A 175 -3.63 -13.37 19.17
C SER A 175 -2.53 -13.73 18.18
N ARG A 176 -2.90 -13.88 16.90
CA ARG A 176 -2.00 -14.23 15.80
C ARG A 176 -2.38 -13.40 14.57
N PRO A 177 -1.41 -12.80 13.87
CA PRO A 177 -1.65 -12.30 12.53
C PRO A 177 -2.06 -13.47 11.62
N PRO A 178 -3.04 -13.30 10.72
CA PRO A 178 -3.51 -14.40 9.87
C PRO A 178 -2.48 -14.85 8.83
N VAL A 179 -1.41 -14.07 8.64
CA VAL A 179 -0.33 -14.33 7.68
C VAL A 179 1.04 -14.10 8.30
N GLN A 180 2.05 -14.86 7.83
CA GLN A 180 3.44 -14.70 8.22
C GLN A 180 4.37 -14.78 7.02
N LEU A 181 5.51 -14.10 7.13
CA LEU A 181 6.61 -14.24 6.19
C LEU A 181 7.23 -15.63 6.35
N GLU A 182 7.41 -16.33 5.23
CA GLU A 182 7.80 -17.73 5.19
C GLU A 182 9.23 -17.89 4.66
N GLU A 183 9.56 -17.24 3.53
CA GLU A 183 10.82 -17.44 2.84
C GLU A 183 11.36 -16.13 2.25
N PHE A 184 12.69 -15.99 2.30
CA PHE A 184 13.45 -14.91 1.65
C PHE A 184 14.49 -15.54 0.74
N VAL A 185 14.37 -15.29 -0.57
CA VAL A 185 15.32 -15.78 -1.57
C VAL A 185 16.03 -14.59 -2.20
N GLU A 186 17.35 -14.50 -2.02
CA GLU A 186 18.15 -13.44 -2.63
C GLU A 186 18.01 -13.46 -4.16
N LYS A 187 17.83 -12.27 -4.74
CA LYS A 187 17.84 -12.03 -6.19
C LYS A 187 18.86 -10.93 -6.51
N PRO A 188 19.42 -10.89 -7.74
CA PRO A 188 20.25 -9.78 -8.18
C PRO A 188 19.56 -8.42 -7.98
N GLY A 189 20.09 -7.59 -7.08
CA GLY A 189 19.48 -6.30 -6.75
C GLY A 189 18.09 -6.39 -6.12
N GLY A 190 17.71 -7.54 -5.54
CA GLY A 190 16.37 -7.76 -5.00
C GLY A 190 16.27 -8.93 -4.02
N ILE A 191 15.09 -9.12 -3.43
CA ILE A 191 14.74 -10.32 -2.65
C ILE A 191 13.34 -10.75 -3.06
N LEU A 192 13.16 -12.03 -3.37
CA LEU A 192 11.84 -12.66 -3.42
C LEU A 192 11.38 -12.92 -2.00
N VAL A 193 10.24 -12.36 -1.64
CA VAL A 193 9.61 -12.54 -0.34
C VAL A 193 8.36 -13.40 -0.52
N ARG A 194 8.26 -14.50 0.23
CA ARG A 194 7.07 -15.36 0.26
C ARG A 194 6.39 -15.30 1.62
N TRP A 195 5.07 -15.43 1.62
CA TRP A 195 4.28 -15.48 2.84
C TRP A 195 3.19 -16.55 2.76
N CYS A 196 2.83 -17.08 3.93
CA CYS A 196 1.81 -18.09 4.06
C CYS A 196 0.72 -17.65 5.04
N LYS A 197 -0.46 -18.24 4.84
CA LYS A 197 -1.57 -18.13 5.77
C LYS A 197 -1.32 -19.05 6.96
N VAL A 198 -1.49 -18.54 8.17
CA VAL A 198 -1.28 -19.30 9.42
C VAL A 198 -2.57 -19.49 10.24
N ASP A 199 -3.65 -18.82 9.82
CA ASP A 199 -4.99 -19.00 10.38
C ASP A 199 -5.87 -19.69 9.33
N ASP A 200 -6.26 -20.94 9.59
CA ASP A 200 -7.03 -21.76 8.65
C ASP A 200 -8.44 -21.21 8.41
N ASP A 201 -9.01 -20.53 9.41
CA ASP A 201 -10.38 -20.00 9.34
C ASP A 201 -10.46 -18.67 8.58
N PHE A 202 -9.32 -17.98 8.41
CA PHE A 202 -9.26 -16.71 7.67
C PHE A 202 -9.26 -16.95 6.15
N ILE A 203 -10.06 -16.16 5.41
CA ILE A 203 -10.12 -16.21 3.95
C ILE A 203 -9.57 -14.89 3.37
N PRO A 204 -8.28 -14.86 2.98
CA PRO A 204 -7.65 -13.67 2.40
C PRO A 204 -8.21 -13.36 1.00
N GLN A 205 -8.44 -12.08 0.74
CA GLN A 205 -8.74 -11.53 -0.58
C GLN A 205 -7.49 -10.83 -1.15
N ASP A 206 -6.85 -9.99 -0.34
CA ASP A 206 -5.65 -9.26 -0.71
C ASP A 206 -4.59 -9.38 0.40
N TYR A 207 -3.33 -9.27 0.00
CA TYR A 207 -2.16 -9.11 0.83
C TYR A 207 -1.54 -7.74 0.59
N ARG A 208 -0.83 -7.24 1.60
CA ARG A 208 -0.05 -6.00 1.52
C ARG A 208 1.32 -6.25 2.10
N LEU A 209 2.35 -6.16 1.26
CA LEU A 209 3.75 -6.28 1.67
C LEU A 209 4.36 -4.88 1.80
N GLN A 210 5.05 -4.67 2.91
CA GLN A 210 5.85 -3.49 3.16
C GLN A 210 7.30 -3.82 3.46
N TYR A 211 8.18 -2.88 3.16
CA TYR A 211 9.58 -2.95 3.55
C TYR A 211 10.12 -1.59 4.03
N ARG A 212 11.27 -1.61 4.68
CA ARG A 212 12.07 -0.42 4.97
C ARG A 212 13.54 -0.77 5.11
N LYS A 213 14.43 0.19 4.88
CA LYS A 213 15.82 0.06 5.38
C LYS A 213 15.78 -0.07 6.90
N SER A 214 16.62 -0.92 7.49
CA SER A 214 16.69 -1.08 8.95
C SER A 214 17.05 0.23 9.68
N THR A 215 17.71 1.16 9.00
CA THR A 215 18.03 2.51 9.49
C THR A 215 16.89 3.53 9.35
N ALA A 216 15.83 3.20 8.60
CA ALA A 216 14.70 4.08 8.34
C ALA A 216 13.57 3.89 9.37
N SER A 217 12.81 4.95 9.62
CA SER A 217 11.68 4.93 10.57
C SER A 217 10.36 4.47 9.95
N HIS A 218 10.18 4.65 8.64
CA HIS A 218 8.91 4.42 7.94
C HIS A 218 8.95 3.18 7.05
N PHE A 219 7.83 2.45 6.99
CA PHE A 219 7.60 1.33 6.07
C PHE A 219 6.86 1.81 4.83
N GLU A 220 7.32 1.38 3.66
CA GLU A 220 6.72 1.70 2.37
C GLU A 220 6.06 0.46 1.76
N ASP A 221 4.94 0.67 1.06
CA ASP A 221 4.26 -0.38 0.31
C ASP A 221 5.05 -0.77 -0.93
N VAL A 222 5.28 -2.06 -1.11
CA VAL A 222 5.92 -2.61 -2.31
C VAL A 222 4.97 -3.49 -3.11
N TYR A 223 3.94 -4.05 -2.49
CA TYR A 223 2.96 -4.91 -3.15
C TYR A 223 1.60 -4.86 -2.46
N VAL A 224 0.54 -4.82 -3.27
CA VAL A 224 -0.85 -5.03 -2.86
C VAL A 224 -1.54 -5.90 -3.91
N GLY A 225 -2.08 -7.04 -3.51
CA GLY A 225 -2.78 -7.95 -4.41
C GLY A 225 -2.95 -9.36 -3.82
N SER A 226 -3.43 -10.30 -4.63
CA SER A 226 -3.80 -11.66 -4.18
C SER A 226 -2.67 -12.70 -4.16
N GLU A 227 -1.51 -12.38 -4.73
CA GLU A 227 -0.37 -13.30 -4.77
C GLU A 227 0.24 -13.49 -3.38
N THR A 228 0.90 -14.62 -3.18
CA THR A 228 1.58 -14.98 -1.91
C THR A 228 3.10 -14.82 -1.97
N GLU A 229 3.59 -14.23 -3.04
CA GLU A 229 5.00 -13.93 -3.22
C GLU A 229 5.20 -12.66 -4.05
N PHE A 230 6.30 -11.94 -3.80
CA PHE A 230 6.65 -10.77 -4.57
C PHE A 230 8.17 -10.53 -4.57
N ILE A 231 8.71 -10.15 -5.72
CA ILE A 231 10.13 -9.80 -5.86
C ILE A 231 10.30 -8.30 -5.58
N VAL A 232 10.87 -7.99 -4.41
CA VAL A 232 11.25 -6.62 -4.07
C VAL A 232 12.61 -6.34 -4.68
N LEU A 233 12.60 -5.63 -5.81
CA LEU A 233 13.80 -5.19 -6.49
C LEU A 233 14.28 -3.86 -5.91
N HIS A 234 15.48 -3.45 -6.36
CA HIS A 234 16.02 -2.11 -6.15
C HIS A 234 16.48 -1.86 -4.72
N ILE A 235 16.88 -2.94 -4.05
CA ILE A 235 17.50 -2.87 -2.75
C ILE A 235 19.01 -2.80 -2.91
N ASP A 236 19.64 -2.01 -2.06
CA ASP A 236 21.10 -1.90 -2.01
C ASP A 236 21.73 -3.22 -1.54
N PRO A 237 22.74 -3.76 -2.25
CA PRO A 237 23.44 -4.96 -1.82
C PRO A 237 24.13 -4.75 -0.46
N ASN A 238 24.11 -5.80 0.38
CA ASN A 238 24.69 -5.84 1.72
C ASN A 238 24.09 -4.79 2.68
N VAL A 239 22.85 -4.38 2.46
CA VAL A 239 22.09 -3.50 3.36
C VAL A 239 20.89 -4.27 3.91
N ASP A 240 20.69 -4.20 5.23
CA ASP A 240 19.56 -4.83 5.89
C ASP A 240 18.26 -4.05 5.63
N TYR A 241 17.24 -4.78 5.18
CA TYR A 241 15.87 -4.31 5.07
C TYR A 241 14.97 -5.13 5.98
N GLN A 242 13.97 -4.48 6.57
CA GLN A 242 12.94 -5.13 7.36
C GLN A 242 11.65 -5.20 6.56
N PHE A 243 11.02 -6.36 6.53
CA PHE A 243 9.80 -6.66 5.77
C PHE A 243 8.68 -7.03 6.72
N ARG A 244 7.44 -6.71 6.35
CA ARG A 244 6.22 -7.16 7.05
C ARG A 244 5.06 -7.29 6.06
N VAL A 245 4.17 -8.25 6.30
CA VAL A 245 3.00 -8.50 5.47
C VAL A 245 1.73 -8.51 6.31
N CYS A 246 0.63 -8.00 5.79
CA CYS A 246 -0.70 -8.19 6.35
C CYS A 246 -1.67 -8.64 5.26
N ALA A 247 -2.88 -9.03 5.65
CA ALA A 247 -3.90 -9.47 4.73
C ALA A 247 -5.23 -8.80 5.02
N ARG A 248 -6.12 -8.78 4.04
CA ARG A 248 -7.50 -8.35 4.17
C ARG A 248 -8.39 -9.45 3.63
N GLY A 249 -9.48 -9.75 4.33
CA GLY A 249 -10.30 -10.91 4.06
C GLY A 249 -11.67 -10.85 4.73
N ASP A 250 -12.44 -11.91 4.59
CA ASP A 250 -13.74 -12.11 5.24
C ASP A 250 -14.78 -10.99 4.98
N GLY A 251 -14.72 -10.37 3.79
CA GLY A 251 -15.60 -9.25 3.42
C GLY A 251 -15.33 -7.95 4.18
N ARG A 252 -14.24 -7.88 4.97
CA ARG A 252 -13.82 -6.67 5.69
C ARG A 252 -12.96 -5.80 4.78
N GLN A 253 -13.09 -4.47 4.92
CA GLN A 253 -12.22 -3.51 4.24
C GLN A 253 -10.91 -3.24 4.99
N GLU A 254 -10.88 -3.57 6.28
CA GLU A 254 -9.74 -3.33 7.16
C GLU A 254 -8.63 -4.36 6.95
N TRP A 255 -7.38 -3.91 7.03
CA TRP A 255 -6.22 -4.79 7.02
C TRP A 255 -6.07 -5.48 8.38
N SER A 256 -5.63 -6.73 8.36
CA SER A 256 -5.25 -7.48 9.55
C SER A 256 -4.05 -6.85 10.25
N PRO A 257 -3.76 -7.26 11.49
CA PRO A 257 -2.45 -7.04 12.08
C PRO A 257 -1.32 -7.53 11.16
N TRP A 258 -0.17 -6.87 11.25
CA TRP A 258 1.04 -7.23 10.50
C TRP A 258 1.66 -8.52 11.05
N SER A 259 2.33 -9.25 10.16
CA SER A 259 3.25 -10.34 10.50
C SER A 259 4.36 -9.86 11.43
N VAL A 260 5.08 -10.82 12.02
CA VAL A 260 6.35 -10.49 12.68
C VAL A 260 7.31 -9.94 11.63
N PRO A 261 7.91 -8.75 11.82
CA PRO A 261 8.82 -8.22 10.84
C PRO A 261 10.09 -9.09 10.76
N GLN A 262 10.54 -9.42 9.55
CA GLN A 262 11.78 -10.17 9.32
C GLN A 262 12.80 -9.33 8.56
N ILE A 263 14.08 -9.61 8.77
CA ILE A 263 15.18 -8.90 8.11
C ILE A 263 15.65 -9.73 6.91
N GLY A 264 15.85 -9.07 5.78
CA GLY A 264 16.46 -9.64 4.59
C GLY A 264 17.44 -8.65 3.95
N HIS A 265 18.48 -9.18 3.33
CA HIS A 265 19.42 -8.43 2.49
C HIS A 265 19.75 -9.27 1.25
N THR A 266 20.28 -8.65 0.21
CA THR A 266 20.87 -9.36 -0.92
C THR A 266 22.35 -9.06 -0.98
N THR A 267 23.16 -10.07 -1.27
CA THR A 267 24.59 -9.92 -1.59
C THR A 267 24.81 -9.74 -3.10
N LEU A 268 23.76 -9.99 -3.89
CA LEU A 268 23.81 -10.03 -5.34
C LEU A 268 23.62 -8.64 -5.94
N VAL A 269 24.58 -8.23 -6.75
CA VAL A 269 24.57 -6.93 -7.43
C VAL A 269 23.46 -6.89 -8.50
N PRO A 270 22.73 -5.77 -8.67
CA PRO A 270 21.73 -5.62 -9.71
C PRO A 270 22.26 -5.93 -11.12
N HIS A 271 21.42 -6.52 -11.96
CA HIS A 271 21.70 -6.67 -13.38
C HIS A 271 21.62 -5.30 -14.09
N GLU A 272 22.75 -4.86 -14.65
CA GLU A 272 22.87 -3.60 -15.38
C GLU A 272 23.52 -3.82 -16.75
N TRP A 273 23.04 -3.10 -17.76
CA TRP A 273 23.68 -2.96 -19.07
C TRP A 273 24.92 -2.07 -18.99
N THR A 274 25.91 -2.35 -19.85
CA THR A 274 27.12 -1.54 -19.99
C THR A 274 26.78 -0.17 -20.59
N ALA A 275 27.24 0.91 -19.94
CA ALA A 275 27.05 2.26 -20.44
C ALA A 275 28.07 2.64 -21.53
N GLY A 276 27.70 3.58 -22.40
CA GLY A 276 28.62 4.18 -23.37
C GLY A 276 28.78 3.40 -24.68
N LEU A 277 28.02 2.32 -24.88
CA LEU A 277 27.97 1.64 -26.19
C LEU A 277 27.11 2.45 -27.17
N GLU A 278 27.70 2.86 -28.28
CA GLU A 278 26.97 3.52 -29.36
C GLU A 278 25.90 2.58 -29.95
N GLY A 279 24.74 3.13 -30.32
CA GLY A 279 23.61 2.32 -30.81
C GLY A 279 22.59 1.93 -29.75
N TYR A 280 22.89 2.15 -28.45
CA TYR A 280 21.94 1.89 -27.37
C TYR A 280 21.76 3.09 -26.45
N SER A 281 20.52 3.33 -26.07
CA SER A 281 20.14 4.32 -25.06
C SER A 281 19.65 3.59 -23.82
N LEU A 282 20.20 3.93 -22.66
CA LEU A 282 19.85 3.29 -21.39
C LEU A 282 18.94 4.17 -20.55
N SER A 283 18.07 3.53 -19.77
CA SER A 283 17.39 4.19 -18.65
C SER A 283 18.39 4.70 -17.59
N SER A 284 17.94 5.60 -16.72
CA SER A 284 18.73 6.14 -15.59
C SER A 284 19.35 5.05 -14.70
N ARG A 285 18.65 3.92 -14.60
CA ARG A 285 19.02 2.76 -13.78
C ARG A 285 19.82 1.70 -14.51
N ARG A 286 20.05 1.89 -15.81
CA ARG A 286 20.80 0.97 -16.68
C ARG A 286 20.24 -0.46 -16.73
N ASN A 287 18.97 -0.67 -16.40
CA ASN A 287 18.31 -1.98 -16.52
C ASN A 287 17.41 -2.07 -17.75
N ILE A 288 17.05 -0.94 -18.37
CA ILE A 288 16.38 -0.89 -19.67
C ILE A 288 17.36 -0.39 -20.74
N ALA A 289 17.46 -1.12 -21.85
CA ALA A 289 18.21 -0.75 -23.05
C ALA A 289 17.28 -0.60 -24.26
N LEU A 290 17.42 0.49 -25.00
CA LEU A 290 16.70 0.80 -26.25
C LEU A 290 17.68 0.85 -27.41
N ARG A 291 17.44 0.07 -28.46
CA ARG A 291 18.16 0.19 -29.74
C ARG A 291 17.74 1.46 -30.46
N ASN A 292 18.70 2.37 -30.68
CA ASN A 292 18.47 3.68 -31.32
C ASN A 292 18.89 3.68 -32.80
N ASP A 293 18.79 4.85 -33.45
CA ASP A 293 19.00 5.01 -34.89
C ASP A 293 20.48 5.04 -35.34
N SER A 294 21.45 4.85 -34.44
CA SER A 294 22.87 4.80 -34.84
C SER A 294 23.15 3.54 -35.68
N GLN A 295 24.00 3.71 -36.69
CA GLN A 295 24.45 2.63 -37.58
C GLN A 295 25.46 1.69 -36.91
N SER A 296 26.05 2.10 -35.78
CA SER A 296 26.93 1.24 -35.00
C SER A 296 26.13 0.10 -34.40
N CYS A 297 26.51 -1.14 -34.71
CA CYS A 297 25.82 -2.35 -34.28
C CYS A 297 26.83 -3.30 -33.63
N GLY A 298 26.46 -3.85 -32.49
CA GLY A 298 27.25 -4.80 -31.74
C GLY A 298 26.45 -5.32 -30.55
N VAL A 299 27.00 -6.29 -29.85
CA VAL A 299 26.38 -6.83 -28.64
C VAL A 299 26.51 -5.83 -27.49
N LEU A 300 25.38 -5.40 -26.94
CA LEU A 300 25.30 -4.71 -25.67
C LEU A 300 25.38 -5.74 -24.54
N TYR A 301 26.50 -5.76 -23.83
CA TYR A 301 26.71 -6.68 -22.70
C TYR A 301 26.27 -6.08 -21.37
N SER A 302 26.06 -6.95 -20.38
CA SER A 302 25.98 -6.59 -18.97
C SER A 302 27.28 -5.93 -18.52
N LYS A 303 27.17 -5.00 -17.57
CA LYS A 303 28.30 -4.22 -17.02
C LYS A 303 29.40 -5.09 -16.40
N ALA A 304 29.00 -6.26 -15.89
CA ALA A 304 29.84 -7.25 -15.24
C ALA A 304 29.19 -8.64 -15.41
N PRO A 305 29.91 -9.75 -15.15
CA PRO A 305 29.31 -11.08 -15.20
C PRO A 305 28.51 -11.30 -13.91
N THR A 306 27.29 -10.75 -13.86
CA THR A 306 26.44 -10.76 -12.66
C THR A 306 25.39 -11.87 -12.67
N TYR A 307 25.26 -12.63 -13.75
CA TYR A 307 24.38 -13.79 -13.81
C TYR A 307 25.08 -15.02 -13.24
N PHE A 308 24.56 -15.61 -12.18
CA PHE A 308 25.12 -16.79 -11.54
C PHE A 308 24.24 -18.02 -11.79
N CYS A 309 24.87 -19.19 -11.89
CA CYS A 309 24.12 -20.46 -11.99
C CYS A 309 23.23 -20.65 -10.75
N GLY A 310 22.03 -21.20 -10.95
CA GLY A 310 20.97 -21.29 -9.94
C GLY A 310 20.07 -20.06 -9.85
N GLN A 311 20.37 -18.99 -10.61
CA GLN A 311 19.48 -17.85 -10.76
C GLN A 311 18.61 -17.99 -12.01
N THR A 312 17.44 -17.36 -11.96
CA THR A 312 16.56 -17.12 -13.11
C THR A 312 16.82 -15.72 -13.63
N LEU A 313 17.55 -15.61 -14.73
CA LEU A 313 17.75 -14.32 -15.41
C LEU A 313 16.55 -14.04 -16.30
N THR A 314 15.85 -12.94 -16.04
CA THR A 314 14.61 -12.59 -16.74
C THR A 314 14.79 -11.32 -17.56
N PHE A 315 14.37 -11.39 -18.81
CA PHE A 315 14.21 -10.23 -19.69
C PHE A 315 12.74 -10.01 -20.02
N ARG A 316 12.31 -8.76 -20.13
CA ARG A 316 11.00 -8.39 -20.71
C ARG A 316 11.18 -7.47 -21.90
N ILE A 317 10.54 -7.85 -23.00
CA ILE A 317 10.51 -7.06 -24.22
C ILE A 317 9.42 -6.00 -24.07
N GLU A 318 9.83 -4.74 -23.97
CA GLU A 318 8.92 -3.62 -23.75
C GLU A 318 8.38 -3.10 -25.09
N THR A 319 9.25 -2.97 -26.08
CA THR A 319 8.89 -2.56 -27.45
C THR A 319 9.70 -3.37 -28.44
N VAL A 320 9.14 -3.54 -29.64
CA VAL A 320 9.74 -4.32 -30.72
C VAL A 320 10.11 -3.40 -31.88
N GLY A 321 11.23 -3.69 -32.52
CA GLY A 321 11.62 -3.12 -33.81
C GLY A 321 11.39 -4.12 -34.94
N GLN A 322 11.94 -3.83 -36.13
CA GLN A 322 11.99 -4.80 -37.21
C GLN A 322 12.91 -5.98 -36.80
N PRO A 323 12.49 -7.24 -36.96
CA PRO A 323 13.34 -8.38 -36.65
C PRO A 323 14.43 -8.59 -37.72
N ASP A 324 15.61 -8.98 -37.28
CA ASP A 324 16.74 -9.38 -38.12
C ASP A 324 17.31 -10.73 -37.66
N ARG A 325 17.91 -11.48 -38.58
CA ARG A 325 18.50 -12.79 -38.27
C ARG A 325 19.67 -12.72 -37.29
N ARG A 326 20.34 -11.57 -37.20
CA ARG A 326 21.45 -11.33 -36.25
C ARG A 326 20.97 -10.90 -34.88
N ASP A 327 19.67 -10.68 -34.70
CA ASP A 327 19.15 -10.31 -33.40
C ASP A 327 19.39 -11.45 -32.41
N SER A 328 19.84 -11.09 -31.22
CA SER A 328 20.12 -12.08 -30.18
C SER A 328 19.91 -11.49 -28.80
N LEU A 329 19.45 -12.32 -27.87
CA LEU A 329 19.32 -12.03 -26.45
C LEU A 329 19.79 -13.27 -25.71
N GLY A 330 20.73 -13.14 -24.79
CA GLY A 330 21.25 -14.32 -24.11
C GLY A 330 22.43 -14.06 -23.20
N VAL A 331 23.24 -15.09 -23.04
CA VAL A 331 24.30 -15.19 -22.04
C VAL A 331 25.58 -15.75 -22.65
N CYS A 332 26.71 -15.32 -22.12
CA CYS A 332 28.02 -15.74 -22.61
C CYS A 332 29.08 -15.72 -21.49
N VAL A 333 30.13 -16.48 -21.70
CA VAL A 333 31.25 -16.58 -20.73
C VAL A 333 32.07 -15.28 -20.67
N GLU A 334 32.30 -14.66 -21.82
CA GLU A 334 33.24 -13.54 -21.96
C GLU A 334 32.69 -12.47 -22.90
N GLN A 335 32.98 -11.20 -22.56
CA GLN A 335 32.73 -10.06 -23.43
C GLN A 335 33.75 -10.06 -24.56
N GLN A 336 33.27 -10.27 -25.79
CA GLN A 336 34.11 -10.21 -26.99
C GLN A 336 33.62 -9.11 -27.90
N ASN A 337 34.53 -8.18 -28.22
CA ASN A 337 34.28 -7.10 -29.17
C ASN A 337 34.44 -7.63 -30.61
N GLY A 338 33.68 -7.06 -31.54
CA GLY A 338 33.77 -7.39 -32.98
C GLY A 338 32.77 -8.44 -33.48
N TYR A 339 31.91 -8.98 -32.61
CA TYR A 339 30.77 -9.79 -33.01
C TYR A 339 29.49 -8.95 -33.07
N ASP A 340 28.70 -9.16 -34.13
CA ASP A 340 27.41 -8.51 -34.32
C ASP A 340 26.31 -9.11 -33.44
N SER A 341 26.49 -10.34 -32.94
CA SER A 341 25.50 -11.07 -32.15
C SER A 341 26.12 -12.06 -31.16
N LEU A 342 25.29 -12.57 -30.26
CA LEU A 342 25.61 -13.68 -29.35
C LEU A 342 25.49 -15.06 -30.03
N GLN A 343 25.21 -15.13 -31.33
CA GLN A 343 25.17 -16.38 -32.10
C GLN A 343 26.59 -16.84 -32.44
N ARG A 344 27.38 -17.11 -31.40
CA ARG A 344 28.81 -17.42 -31.47
C ARG A 344 29.23 -18.46 -30.45
N ASP A 345 30.49 -18.87 -30.54
CA ASP A 345 31.06 -19.80 -29.57
C ASP A 345 31.08 -19.22 -28.14
N LYS A 346 30.96 -20.12 -27.14
CA LYS A 346 30.84 -19.80 -25.71
C LYS A 346 29.69 -18.84 -25.35
N ALA A 347 28.61 -18.91 -26.13
CA ALA A 347 27.39 -18.16 -25.88
C ALA A 347 26.14 -19.01 -26.14
N VAL A 348 25.09 -18.68 -25.43
CA VAL A 348 23.75 -19.23 -25.59
C VAL A 348 22.78 -18.06 -25.74
N CYS A 349 21.97 -18.07 -26.79
CA CYS A 349 21.02 -16.99 -27.01
C CYS A 349 19.76 -17.44 -27.75
N ILE A 350 18.72 -16.61 -27.65
CA ILE A 350 17.51 -16.68 -28.46
C ILE A 350 17.49 -15.50 -29.43
N SER A 351 17.06 -15.73 -30.67
CA SER A 351 16.80 -14.67 -31.66
C SER A 351 15.35 -14.18 -31.60
N THR A 352 15.05 -13.06 -32.25
CA THR A 352 13.72 -12.43 -32.18
C THR A 352 12.61 -13.27 -32.82
N ASN A 353 12.97 -14.19 -33.71
CA ASN A 353 12.06 -15.18 -34.31
C ASN A 353 11.83 -16.43 -33.42
N GLY A 354 12.51 -16.54 -32.28
CA GLY A 354 12.41 -17.69 -31.37
C GLY A 354 13.42 -18.81 -31.62
N ALA A 355 14.32 -18.68 -32.59
CA ALA A 355 15.42 -19.63 -32.80
C ALA A 355 16.43 -19.57 -31.66
N VAL A 356 16.88 -20.73 -31.18
CA VAL A 356 17.81 -20.86 -30.05
C VAL A 356 19.17 -21.33 -30.55
N PHE A 357 20.23 -20.67 -30.10
CA PHE A 357 21.61 -20.94 -30.50
C PHE A 357 22.45 -21.36 -29.30
N VAL A 358 23.25 -22.40 -29.47
CA VAL A 358 24.20 -22.92 -28.47
C VAL A 358 25.58 -23.01 -29.11
N ASN A 359 26.55 -22.27 -28.58
CA ASN A 359 27.88 -22.13 -29.18
C ASN A 359 27.81 -21.77 -30.68
N GLY A 360 26.90 -20.87 -31.03
CA GLY A 360 26.68 -20.38 -32.40
C GLY A 360 25.93 -21.33 -33.34
N LYS A 361 25.51 -22.51 -32.86
CA LYS A 361 24.75 -23.48 -33.66
C LYS A 361 23.27 -23.39 -33.33
N GLU A 362 22.44 -23.21 -34.34
CA GLU A 362 20.98 -23.19 -34.19
C GLU A 362 20.46 -24.58 -33.79
N MET A 363 19.59 -24.62 -32.80
CA MET A 363 18.85 -25.80 -32.37
C MET A 363 17.62 -26.02 -33.24
N THR A 364 17.20 -27.29 -33.38
CA THR A 364 15.97 -27.63 -34.12
C THR A 364 14.71 -27.19 -33.39
N ASN A 365 14.72 -27.16 -32.07
CA ASN A 365 13.58 -26.73 -31.27
C ASN A 365 13.60 -25.21 -31.16
N GLN A 366 12.49 -24.58 -31.55
CA GLN A 366 12.31 -23.13 -31.51
C GLN A 366 11.24 -22.76 -30.48
N LEU A 367 11.42 -21.61 -29.85
CA LEU A 367 10.44 -20.97 -28.99
C LEU A 367 9.52 -20.06 -29.83
N PRO A 368 8.39 -19.60 -29.28
CA PRO A 368 7.56 -18.60 -29.96
C PRO A 368 8.36 -17.30 -30.19
N ALA A 369 8.14 -16.65 -31.34
CA ALA A 369 8.73 -15.36 -31.63
C ALA A 369 8.37 -14.33 -30.54
N VAL A 370 9.33 -13.47 -30.20
CA VAL A 370 9.14 -12.50 -29.12
C VAL A 370 8.33 -11.30 -29.60
N THR A 371 7.36 -10.88 -28.79
CA THR A 371 6.52 -9.71 -29.04
C THR A 371 6.64 -8.73 -27.88
N SER A 372 6.05 -7.53 -28.02
CA SER A 372 5.93 -6.61 -26.88
C SER A 372 5.16 -7.31 -25.75
N GLY A 373 5.68 -7.21 -24.52
CA GLY A 373 5.19 -7.91 -23.33
C GLY A 373 5.79 -9.31 -23.11
N SER A 374 6.46 -9.92 -24.10
CA SER A 374 7.07 -11.24 -23.91
C SER A 374 8.18 -11.22 -22.86
N THR A 375 8.21 -12.24 -22.01
CA THR A 375 9.28 -12.50 -21.06
C THR A 375 10.14 -13.67 -21.53
N VAL A 376 11.45 -13.51 -21.48
CA VAL A 376 12.43 -14.56 -21.78
C VAL A 376 13.22 -14.83 -20.50
N THR A 377 13.23 -16.08 -20.04
CA THR A 377 14.05 -16.48 -18.88
C THR A 377 15.18 -17.42 -19.29
N PHE A 378 16.29 -17.31 -18.55
CA PHE A 378 17.41 -18.24 -18.59
C PHE A 378 17.60 -18.81 -17.19
N ASP A 379 17.48 -20.13 -17.09
CA ASP A 379 17.72 -20.90 -15.88
C ASP A 379 18.85 -21.88 -16.15
N MET A 380 19.85 -21.89 -15.27
CA MET A 380 21.06 -22.70 -15.45
C MET A 380 21.38 -23.49 -14.19
N GLU A 381 21.58 -24.79 -14.36
CA GLU A 381 21.99 -25.70 -13.30
C GLU A 381 23.30 -26.40 -13.67
N VAL A 382 24.20 -26.52 -12.71
CA VAL A 382 25.45 -27.27 -12.89
C VAL A 382 25.14 -28.76 -12.85
N VAL A 383 25.48 -29.48 -13.92
CA VAL A 383 25.36 -30.94 -13.95
C VAL A 383 26.62 -31.52 -13.32
N GLN A 384 26.49 -32.05 -12.09
CA GLN A 384 27.60 -32.76 -11.45
C GLN A 384 27.94 -34.03 -12.24
N LEU A 385 29.05 -33.98 -12.96
CA LEU A 385 29.71 -35.17 -13.46
C LEU A 385 30.44 -35.79 -12.26
N GLY A 386 30.31 -37.11 -12.05
CA GLY A 386 30.96 -37.83 -10.95
C GLY A 386 32.49 -37.64 -10.93
N PRO A 387 33.21 -38.15 -9.91
CA PRO A 387 34.63 -37.82 -9.70
C PRO A 387 35.48 -38.21 -10.91
N SER A 388 35.84 -37.22 -11.73
CA SER A 388 36.72 -37.40 -12.88
C SER A 388 38.16 -37.16 -12.44
N SER A 389 38.95 -38.23 -12.48
CA SER A 389 40.41 -38.21 -12.36
C SER A 389 41.05 -37.33 -13.45
N ASN A 390 41.91 -36.41 -13.00
CA ASN A 390 42.94 -35.66 -13.72
C ASN A 390 42.51 -34.67 -14.83
N GLU A 391 42.87 -33.40 -14.57
CA GLU A 391 43.24 -32.32 -15.50
C GLU A 391 42.45 -32.20 -16.83
N GLY A 392 41.50 -31.24 -16.86
CA GLY A 392 40.86 -30.77 -18.10
C GLY A 392 39.43 -31.25 -18.35
N GLY A 393 38.61 -31.41 -17.31
CA GLY A 393 37.22 -31.85 -17.45
C GLY A 393 36.30 -30.77 -18.02
N ASN A 394 35.59 -31.08 -19.10
CA ASN A 394 34.52 -30.24 -19.66
C ASN A 394 33.45 -29.95 -18.60
N PHE A 395 33.13 -28.68 -18.40
CA PHE A 395 32.07 -28.20 -17.52
C PHE A 395 30.73 -28.21 -18.27
N LYS A 396 29.69 -28.75 -17.63
CA LYS A 396 28.39 -28.97 -18.28
C LYS A 396 27.28 -28.27 -17.50
N LEU A 397 26.61 -27.34 -18.17
CA LEU A 397 25.44 -26.63 -17.66
C LEU A 397 24.18 -27.18 -18.32
N ARG A 398 23.16 -27.47 -17.52
CA ARG A 398 21.80 -27.68 -18.04
C ARG A 398 21.13 -26.32 -18.12
N VAL A 399 20.76 -25.92 -19.33
CA VAL A 399 20.15 -24.62 -19.60
C VAL A 399 18.70 -24.83 -19.99
N THR A 400 17.82 -24.08 -19.34
CA THR A 400 16.41 -23.96 -19.69
C THR A 400 16.16 -22.53 -20.15
N ILE A 401 15.71 -22.37 -21.39
CA ILE A 401 15.23 -21.07 -21.89
C ILE A 401 13.71 -21.15 -21.98
N SER A 402 13.01 -20.25 -21.29
CA SER A 402 11.55 -20.16 -21.35
C SER A 402 11.09 -18.85 -21.99
N SER A 403 10.05 -18.92 -22.82
CA SER A 403 9.39 -17.77 -23.43
C SER A 403 7.96 -18.12 -23.81
N ASN A 404 7.00 -17.24 -23.46
CA ASN A 404 5.57 -17.38 -23.79
C ASN A 404 5.00 -18.79 -23.47
N ASN A 405 5.27 -19.30 -22.26
CA ASN A 405 4.84 -20.62 -21.75
C ASN A 405 5.37 -21.83 -22.54
N ARG A 406 6.43 -21.67 -23.33
CA ARG A 406 7.22 -22.77 -23.88
C ARG A 406 8.62 -22.72 -23.34
N GLU A 407 9.25 -23.89 -23.25
CA GLU A 407 10.61 -24.04 -22.79
C GLU A 407 11.41 -24.95 -23.72
N VAL A 408 12.71 -24.69 -23.81
CA VAL A 408 13.68 -25.61 -24.39
C VAL A 408 14.76 -25.89 -23.35
N VAL A 409 15.10 -27.16 -23.21
CA VAL A 409 16.12 -27.62 -22.26
C VAL A 409 17.23 -28.31 -23.03
N PHE A 410 18.47 -27.93 -22.76
CA PHE A 410 19.64 -28.52 -23.41
C PHE A 410 20.87 -28.44 -22.52
N ASP A 411 21.89 -29.19 -22.90
CA ASP A 411 23.16 -29.19 -22.21
C ASP A 411 24.16 -28.28 -22.94
N TRP A 412 24.69 -27.28 -22.24
CA TRP A 412 25.75 -26.39 -22.70
C TRP A 412 27.09 -26.82 -22.12
N VAL A 413 28.01 -27.22 -23.00
CA VAL A 413 29.34 -27.70 -22.64
C VAL A 413 30.36 -26.58 -22.83
N LEU A 414 31.16 -26.36 -21.79
CA LEU A 414 32.21 -25.35 -21.70
C LEU A 414 33.54 -25.99 -21.31
N ASP A 415 34.64 -25.45 -21.83
CA ASP A 415 35.99 -25.95 -21.55
C ASP A 415 36.51 -25.51 -20.16
N GLN A 416 35.81 -24.59 -19.50
CA GLN A 416 36.18 -24.02 -18.21
C GLN A 416 34.96 -23.90 -17.28
N CYS A 417 35.19 -24.02 -15.98
CA CYS A 417 34.17 -23.79 -14.97
C CYS A 417 33.89 -22.29 -14.86
N CYS A 418 32.65 -21.88 -15.13
CA CYS A 418 32.21 -20.50 -15.03
C CYS A 418 31.05 -20.41 -14.03
N VAL A 419 31.30 -19.74 -12.90
CA VAL A 419 30.30 -19.57 -11.84
C VAL A 419 29.43 -18.34 -12.11
N SER A 420 29.96 -17.36 -12.84
CA SER A 420 29.24 -16.17 -13.28
C SER A 420 29.42 -15.91 -14.76
N LEU A 421 28.40 -15.33 -15.38
CA LEU A 421 28.27 -15.14 -16.82
C LEU A 421 27.84 -13.71 -17.11
N TYR A 422 28.24 -13.23 -18.29
CA TYR A 422 27.67 -12.03 -18.88
C TYR A 422 26.33 -12.36 -19.51
N PHE A 423 25.45 -11.38 -19.53
CA PHE A 423 24.31 -11.38 -20.45
C PHE A 423 24.48 -10.30 -21.50
N GLY A 424 23.76 -10.40 -22.60
CA GLY A 424 23.84 -9.42 -23.67
C GLY A 424 22.67 -9.45 -24.62
N CYS A 425 22.53 -8.39 -25.41
CA CYS A 425 21.59 -8.32 -26.51
C CYS A 425 22.20 -7.65 -27.74
N SER A 426 21.71 -8.02 -28.93
CA SER A 426 22.01 -7.35 -30.19
C SER A 426 20.72 -7.21 -30.99
N PHE A 427 20.47 -6.01 -31.52
CA PHE A 427 19.34 -5.75 -32.40
C PHE A 427 19.82 -4.92 -33.59
N SER A 428 19.51 -5.36 -34.82
CA SER A 428 19.96 -4.66 -36.02
C SER A 428 19.21 -3.36 -36.26
N TYR A 429 17.90 -3.37 -36.00
CA TYR A 429 17.00 -2.25 -36.30
C TYR A 429 16.56 -1.50 -35.03
N PRO A 430 16.29 -0.18 -35.11
CA PRO A 430 15.81 0.60 -33.99
C PRO A 430 14.42 0.15 -33.51
N GLY A 431 14.10 0.48 -32.25
CA GLY A 431 12.78 0.26 -31.65
C GLY A 431 12.70 -0.91 -30.66
N TRP A 432 13.66 -1.82 -30.67
CA TRP A 432 13.76 -2.87 -29.66
C TRP A 432 14.14 -2.28 -28.30
N LYS A 433 13.30 -2.52 -27.28
CA LYS A 433 13.54 -2.09 -25.89
C LYS A 433 13.41 -3.29 -24.96
N VAL A 434 14.47 -3.55 -24.19
CA VAL A 434 14.57 -4.72 -23.31
C VAL A 434 14.87 -4.27 -21.88
N LEU A 435 14.05 -4.74 -20.96
CA LEU A 435 14.26 -4.67 -19.52
C LEU A 435 14.95 -5.96 -19.05
N VAL A 436 16.00 -5.84 -18.23
CA VAL A 436 16.54 -6.93 -17.41
C VAL A 436 16.12 -6.73 -15.96
N PHE A 437 15.72 -7.81 -15.28
CA PHE A 437 15.26 -7.77 -13.88
C PHE A 437 16.38 -7.94 -12.87
#